data_AF-A0A6A5FAD7-F1
#
_entry.id   AF-A0A6A5FAD7-F1
#
_cell.length_a   1.000
_cell.length_b   1.000
_cell.length_c   1.000
_cell.angle_alpha   90.00
_cell.angle_beta   90.00
_cell.angle_gamma   90.00
#
_symmetry.space_group_name_H-M   'P 1'
#
loop_
_entity.id
_entity.type
_entity.pdbx_description
1 polymer ?
#
loop_
_entity_poly.entity_id
_entity_poly.type
_entity_poly.pdbx_seq_one_letter_code
_entity_poly.pdbx_strand_id
1 'polypeptide(L)' 'MKKIPQANYEQVSGELLSHQQGAFMRKGTIGDWKNHFTVAQNERFDELFHREMADTPLHFIWDIRDIE' A
#
# COMPACT_ATOMS: atom_id res chain seq x y z
N MET A 1 8.20 7.20 -11.48
CA MET A 1 8.09 5.76 -11.78
C MET A 1 7.11 5.44 -12.90
N LYS A 2 5.81 5.77 -12.80
CA LYS A 2 4.80 5.41 -13.83
C LYS A 2 5.12 5.86 -15.27
N LYS A 3 5.79 7.01 -15.45
CA LYS A 3 6.19 7.55 -16.76
C LYS A 3 7.45 6.89 -17.35
N ILE A 4 8.13 6.02 -16.60
CA ILE A 4 9.32 5.30 -17.07
C ILE A 4 8.83 3.95 -17.63
N PRO A 5 8.82 3.74 -18.95
CA PRO A 5 8.23 2.54 -19.55
C PRO A 5 8.85 1.23 -19.07
N GLN A 6 10.14 1.24 -18.71
CA GLN A 6 10.85 0.07 -18.21
C GLN A 6 10.46 -0.29 -16.76
N ALA A 7 9.83 0.63 -16.02
CA ALA A 7 9.50 0.46 -14.61
C ALA A 7 7.99 0.38 -14.35
N ASN A 8 7.13 0.58 -15.36
CA ASN A 8 5.67 0.57 -15.20
C ASN A 8 5.01 -0.79 -15.49
N TYR A 9 5.81 -1.78 -15.91
CA TYR A 9 5.41 -3.18 -16.16
C TYR A 9 4.33 -3.36 -17.23
N GLU A 10 4.10 -2.37 -18.10
CA GLU A 10 3.13 -2.48 -19.20
C GLU A 10 3.53 -3.52 -20.27
N GLN A 11 4.80 -3.91 -20.31
CA GLN A 11 5.32 -4.92 -21.26
C GLN A 11 5.26 -6.36 -20.73
N VAL A 12 4.81 -6.58 -19.49
CA VAL A 12 4.62 -7.94 -18.95
C VAL A 12 3.49 -8.66 -19.68
N SER A 13 3.58 -9.99 -19.86
CA SER A 13 2.54 -10.75 -20.54
C SER A 13 1.19 -10.67 -19.81
N GLY A 14 0.09 -10.68 -20.58
CA GLY A 14 -1.27 -10.68 -20.03
C GLY A 14 -1.62 -11.91 -19.19
N GLU A 15 -0.91 -13.03 -19.39
CA GLU A 15 -1.02 -14.25 -18.59
C GLU A 15 -0.55 -14.04 -17.14
N LEU A 16 0.46 -13.18 -16.94
CA LEU A 16 1.00 -12.87 -15.61
C LEU A 16 0.34 -11.63 -15.01
N LEU A 17 0.03 -10.62 -15.84
CA LEU A 17 -0.57 -9.37 -15.40
C LEU A 17 -1.63 -8.89 -16.39
N SER A 18 -2.89 -8.95 -15.99
CA SER A 18 -4.00 -8.43 -16.81
C SER A 18 -4.04 -6.90 -16.79
N HIS A 19 -3.53 -6.28 -17.84
CA HIS A 19 -3.55 -4.81 -18.04
C HIS A 19 -4.95 -4.21 -18.21
N GLN A 20 -5.98 -5.04 -18.40
CA GLN A 20 -7.38 -4.60 -18.47
C GLN A 20 -8.03 -4.42 -17.09
N GLN A 21 -7.52 -5.11 -16.06
CA GLN A 21 -8.10 -5.05 -14.70
C GLN A 21 -7.52 -3.88 -13.89
N GLY A 22 -6.38 -3.35 -14.32
CA GLY A 22 -5.73 -2.24 -13.67
C GLY A 22 -4.30 -2.05 -14.18
N ALA A 23 -3.58 -1.17 -13.51
CA ALA A 23 -2.18 -0.91 -13.78
C ALA A 23 -1.33 -1.31 -12.57
N PHE A 24 -0.12 -1.79 -12.83
CA PHE A 24 0.86 -2.11 -11.77
C PHE A 24 1.10 -0.92 -10.84
N MET A 25 1.32 0.26 -11.42
CA MET A 25 1.44 1.53 -10.69
C MET A 25 0.05 2.10 -10.37
N ARG A 26 -0.56 1.65 -9.26
CA ARG A 26 -1.95 1.96 -8.85
C ARG A 26 -2.23 3.43 -8.52
N LYS A 27 -1.77 3.92 -7.35
CA LYS A 27 -1.90 5.33 -6.92
C LYS A 27 -0.57 5.97 -6.53
N GLY A 28 0.27 5.24 -5.77
CA GLY A 28 1.57 5.74 -5.32
C GLY A 28 1.49 6.76 -4.19
N THR A 29 0.53 6.58 -3.27
CA THR A 29 0.25 7.52 -2.17
C THR A 29 0.25 6.79 -0.82
N ILE A 30 0.86 7.40 0.20
CA ILE A 30 0.79 6.93 1.59
C ILE A 30 -0.60 7.29 2.16
N GLY A 31 -1.19 6.42 2.98
CA GLY A 31 -2.49 6.66 3.63
C GLY A 31 -3.72 6.15 2.87
N ASP A 32 -3.58 5.62 1.64
CA ASP A 32 -4.74 5.15 0.86
C ASP A 32 -5.44 3.93 1.48
N TRP A 33 -4.83 3.26 2.46
CA TRP A 33 -5.45 2.20 3.25
C TRP A 33 -6.73 2.68 3.96
N LYS A 34 -6.83 3.97 4.31
CA LYS A 34 -8.01 4.60 4.93
C LYS A 34 -9.26 4.55 4.05
N ASN A 35 -9.09 4.41 2.74
CA ASN A 35 -10.19 4.24 1.79
C ASN A 35 -10.63 2.79 1.61
N HIS A 36 -9.92 1.83 2.21
CA HIS A 36 -10.15 0.39 2.02
C HIS A 36 -10.58 -0.30 3.32
N PHE A 37 -10.06 0.15 4.45
CA PHE A 37 -10.40 -0.41 5.76
C PHE A 37 -11.69 0.19 6.28
N THR A 38 -12.58 -0.68 6.75
CA THR A 38 -13.65 -0.25 7.67
C THR A 38 -13.06 0.06 9.04
N VAL A 39 -13.79 0.83 9.86
CA VAL A 39 -13.37 1.17 11.23
C VAL A 39 -13.06 -0.11 12.04
N ALA A 40 -13.96 -1.10 12.03
CA ALA A 40 -13.77 -2.34 12.77
C ALA A 40 -12.57 -3.17 12.29
N GLN A 41 -12.26 -3.16 10.99
CA GLN A 41 -11.05 -3.82 10.48
C GLN A 41 -9.79 -3.09 10.93
N ASN A 42 -9.83 -1.76 10.96
CA ASN A 42 -8.70 -0.96 11.41
C ASN A 42 -8.40 -1.18 12.89
N GLU A 43 -9.43 -1.13 13.75
CA GLU A 43 -9.28 -1.38 15.19
C GLU A 43 -8.64 -2.75 15.46
N ARG A 44 -9.11 -3.81 14.77
CA ARG A 44 -8.53 -5.14 14.88
C ARG A 44 -7.08 -5.20 14.38
N PHE A 45 -6.76 -4.48 13.30
CA PHE A 45 -5.40 -4.42 12.79
C PHE A 45 -4.48 -3.71 13.78
N ASP A 46 -4.91 -2.59 14.36
CA ASP A 46 -4.14 -1.84 15.35
C ASP A 46 -3.82 -2.71 16.56
N GLU A 47 -4.81 -3.41 17.13
CA GLU A 47 -4.58 -4.33 18.27
C GLU A 47 -3.52 -5.41 17.95
N LEU A 48 -3.63 -6.04 16.78
CA LEU A 48 -2.69 -7.06 16.34
C LEU A 48 -1.29 -6.46 16.13
N PHE A 49 -1.21 -5.34 15.41
CA PHE A 49 0.06 -4.70 15.08
C PHE A 49 0.82 -4.29 16.34
N HIS A 50 0.15 -3.66 17.32
CA HIS A 50 0.78 -3.29 18.59
C HIS A 50 1.33 -4.50 19.34
N ARG A 51 0.63 -5.64 19.32
CA ARG A 51 1.09 -6.87 19.96
C ARG A 51 2.29 -7.48 19.26
N GLU A 52 2.23 -7.64 17.94
CA GLU A 52 3.28 -8.32 17.18
C GLU A 52 4.55 -7.47 17.02
N MET A 53 4.42 -6.13 17.08
CA MET A 53 5.53 -5.19 16.88
C MET A 53 6.08 -4.59 18.17
N ALA A 54 5.62 -5.02 19.34
CA ALA A 54 5.92 -4.43 20.65
C ALA A 54 7.44 -4.26 20.91
N ASP A 55 8.25 -5.23 20.50
CA ASP A 55 9.70 -5.25 20.75
C ASP A 55 10.53 -4.70 19.57
N THR A 56 9.88 -4.12 18.56
CA THR A 56 10.56 -3.62 17.36
C THR A 56 10.79 -2.11 17.46
N PRO A 57 12.05 -1.61 17.37
CA PRO A 57 12.35 -0.18 17.48
C PRO A 57 12.14 0.54 16.13
N LEU A 58 11.06 0.25 15.42
CA LEU A 58 10.73 0.86 14.14
C LEU A 58 9.53 1.80 14.29
N HIS A 59 9.67 2.99 13.72
CA HIS A 59 8.59 3.95 13.57
C HIS A 59 8.09 3.94 12.13
N PHE A 60 6.77 3.85 11.98
CA PHE A 60 6.11 3.78 10.68
C PHE A 60 5.32 5.06 10.42
N ILE A 61 5.38 5.53 9.18
CA ILE A 61 4.55 6.63 8.67
C ILE A 61 3.35 5.99 7.97
N TRP A 62 2.17 6.12 8.57
CA TRP A 62 0.94 5.48 8.07
C TRP A 62 0.13 6.40 7.16
N ASP A 63 0.28 7.71 7.34
CA ASP A 63 -0.30 8.75 6.52
C ASP A 63 0.79 9.73 6.08
N ILE A 64 0.63 10.32 4.89
CA ILE A 64 1.56 11.35 4.42
C ILE A 64 1.60 12.56 5.36
N ARG A 65 0.50 12.82 6.08
CA ARG A 65 0.38 13.88 7.08
C ARG A 65 1.21 13.64 8.34
N ASP A 66 1.63 12.40 8.59
CA ASP A 66 2.46 12.07 9.76
C ASP A 66 3.94 12.45 9.55
N ILE A 67 4.29 12.97 8.36
CA ILE A 67 5.63 13.47 8.01
C ILE A 67 5.80 14.95 8.41
N GLU A 68 4.71 15.68 8.61
CA GLU A 68 4.71 17.12 8.93
C GLU A 68 5.01 17.43 10.40
#